data_AF-A0A814HW83-F1
#
_entry.id   AF-A0A814HW83-F1
#
_cell.length_a   1.000
_cell.length_b   1.000
_cell.length_c   1.000
_cell.angle_alpha   90.00
_cell.angle_beta   90.00
_cell.angle_gamma   90.00
#
_symmetry.space_group_name_H-M   'P 1'
#
loop_
_entity.id
_entity.type
_entity.pdbx_description
1 polymer ?
#
loop_
_entity_poly.entity_id
_entity_poly.type
_entity_poly.pdbx_seq_one_letter_code
_entity_poly.pdbx_strand_id
1 'polypeptide(L)'
;MLQELQAKFDPGLVAEAFKSEETARITCSKNKSSISKKESSSTLDLVISEDQSHILINNQQQLFLRFDNFYKNGDRILIFMSETTIEIMQKSQEYHFDGTFKNAPKMFYQILTAHAVINNHTYPCAYIFLENKNTKTYVIVLEQLRNICFPKNLKKIMCDFESALMKSVNSVFPDVILKGCWFHYSQAIRKNLFSLGFKFNYLNDWKFKFWVKRFISIPLIPVENIIQAFNIIIEEIPLNDEKIINFIKYYQKQWLNGSISPEIWNHHDSQKRTNNDLEGYHSKLTKFLPKYHPKFSDMITCIKKEDVKTRNVYLSGKEKKQSKKISKKIFKFNLSKKTSEEITRI
;
A
#
# COMPACT_ATOMS: atom_id res chain seq x y z
N MET A 1 25.52 30.30 -0.64
CA MET A 1 26.37 31.06 -1.59
C MET A 1 26.37 32.56 -1.32
N LEU A 2 25.33 33.37 -1.54
CA LEU A 2 25.42 34.82 -1.22
C LEU A 2 25.63 35.08 0.30
N GLN A 3 24.88 34.37 1.15
CA GLN A 3 25.06 34.40 2.61
C GLN A 3 26.36 33.71 3.09
N GLU A 4 26.94 32.80 2.30
CA GLU A 4 28.23 32.16 2.62
C GLU A 4 29.43 32.97 2.12
N LEU A 5 29.26 33.72 1.02
CA LEU A 5 30.24 34.64 0.47
C LEU A 5 30.30 35.92 1.28
N GLN A 6 29.15 36.43 1.75
CA GLN A 6 29.08 37.55 2.71
C GLN A 6 29.72 37.23 4.07
N ALA A 7 29.80 35.94 4.44
CA ALA A 7 30.45 35.50 5.67
C ALA A 7 31.96 35.21 5.50
N LYS A 8 32.47 35.09 4.27
CA LYS A 8 33.87 34.71 3.97
C LYS A 8 34.67 35.76 3.20
N PHE A 9 34.03 36.76 2.59
CA PHE A 9 34.68 37.78 1.77
C PHE A 9 34.12 39.16 2.07
N ASP A 10 34.98 40.17 1.94
CA ASP A 10 34.64 41.59 2.11
C ASP A 10 33.43 41.97 1.23
N PRO A 11 32.34 42.50 1.82
CA PRO A 11 31.18 43.00 1.07
C PRO A 11 31.52 43.94 -0.08
N GLY A 12 32.61 44.73 0.04
CA GLY A 12 33.07 45.64 -1.02
C GLY A 12 33.54 44.90 -2.29
N LEU A 13 34.31 43.83 -2.13
CA LEU A 13 34.82 43.02 -3.24
C LEU A 13 33.70 42.25 -3.96
N VAL A 14 32.67 41.83 -3.23
CA VAL A 14 31.49 41.16 -3.82
C VAL A 14 30.65 42.16 -4.62
N ALA A 15 30.58 43.43 -4.18
CA ALA A 15 29.87 44.48 -4.90
C ALA A 15 30.59 44.91 -6.18
N GLU A 16 31.93 44.92 -6.21
CA GLU A 16 32.70 45.21 -7.44
C GLU A 16 32.53 44.15 -8.53
N ALA A 17 32.34 42.87 -8.15
CA ALA A 17 32.18 41.77 -9.09
C ALA A 17 30.81 41.75 -9.80
N PHE A 18 29.79 42.43 -9.26
CA PHE A 18 28.44 42.44 -9.82
C PHE A 18 27.89 43.85 -9.96
N LYS A 19 27.67 44.28 -11.21
CA LYS A 19 27.20 45.64 -11.56
C LYS A 19 25.87 46.07 -10.92
N SER A 20 25.05 45.14 -10.41
CA SER A 20 23.88 45.44 -9.59
C SER A 20 23.45 44.23 -8.76
N GLU A 21 22.72 44.47 -7.66
CA GLU A 21 22.15 43.43 -6.81
C GLU A 21 21.21 42.48 -7.59
N GLU A 22 20.45 43.02 -8.54
CA GLU A 22 19.60 42.28 -9.47
C GLU A 22 20.44 41.29 -10.30
N THR A 23 21.57 41.73 -10.83
CA THR A 23 22.48 40.90 -11.62
C THR A 23 23.11 39.80 -10.77
N ALA A 24 23.47 40.09 -9.51
CA ALA A 24 23.97 39.11 -8.56
C ALA A 24 22.92 38.04 -8.23
N ARG A 25 21.66 38.45 -7.99
CA ARG A 25 20.54 37.53 -7.73
C ARG A 25 20.23 36.64 -8.93
N ILE A 26 20.13 37.21 -10.13
CA ILE A 26 19.87 36.46 -11.37
C ILE A 26 20.99 35.46 -11.63
N THR A 27 22.25 35.87 -11.52
CA THR A 27 23.42 35.01 -11.77
C THR A 27 23.54 33.91 -10.72
N CYS A 28 23.31 34.21 -9.45
CA CYS A 28 23.27 33.20 -8.39
C CYS A 28 22.07 32.25 -8.52
N SER A 29 20.91 32.71 -9.00
CA SER A 29 19.75 31.85 -9.26
C SER A 29 19.99 30.90 -10.44
N LYS A 30 20.66 31.38 -11.51
CA LYS A 30 21.10 30.57 -12.65
C LYS A 30 22.19 29.57 -12.26
N ASN A 31 23.06 29.91 -11.31
CA ASN A 31 24.02 28.95 -10.75
C ASN A 31 23.39 27.96 -9.76
N LYS A 32 22.31 28.34 -9.06
CA LYS A 32 21.52 27.41 -8.23
C LYS A 32 20.79 26.35 -9.07
N SER A 33 20.37 26.70 -10.30
CA SER A 33 19.79 25.74 -11.22
C SER A 33 20.85 24.86 -11.92
N SER A 34 22.06 25.36 -12.15
CA SER A 34 23.17 24.57 -12.70
C SER A 34 23.86 23.66 -11.67
N ILE A 35 23.77 23.95 -10.36
CA ILE A 35 24.19 23.07 -9.25
C ILE A 35 23.01 22.22 -8.73
N SER A 36 21.96 22.04 -9.53
CA SER A 36 21.12 20.86 -9.30
C SER A 36 21.94 19.65 -9.74
N LYS A 37 22.39 18.82 -8.79
CA LYS A 37 22.85 17.46 -9.11
C LYS A 37 21.78 16.87 -10.02
N LYS A 38 22.11 16.66 -11.28
CA LYS A 38 21.23 16.03 -12.26
C LYS A 38 20.78 14.74 -11.61
N GLU A 39 19.50 14.64 -11.26
CA GLU A 39 19.01 13.44 -10.61
C GLU A 39 19.33 12.26 -11.51
N SER A 40 19.97 11.25 -10.94
CA SER A 40 20.21 10.02 -11.67
C SER A 40 18.87 9.50 -12.19
N SER A 41 18.79 9.28 -13.50
CA SER A 41 17.66 8.60 -14.11
C SER A 41 17.68 7.09 -13.84
N SER A 42 18.80 6.57 -13.35
CA SER A 42 19.05 5.15 -13.11
C SER A 42 19.27 4.88 -11.63
N THR A 43 18.80 3.75 -11.14
CA THR A 43 19.15 3.28 -9.79
C THR A 43 20.62 2.91 -9.66
N LEU A 44 21.34 2.66 -10.77
CA LEU A 44 22.77 2.33 -10.77
C LEU A 44 23.64 3.53 -10.37
N ASP A 45 23.27 4.75 -10.76
CA ASP A 45 24.05 5.96 -10.42
C ASP A 45 23.52 6.65 -9.15
N LEU A 46 22.53 6.07 -8.48
CA LEU A 46 21.99 6.62 -7.24
C LEU A 46 22.97 6.35 -6.08
N VAL A 47 23.70 7.38 -5.65
CA VAL A 47 24.52 7.32 -4.44
C VAL A 47 23.70 7.81 -3.26
N ILE A 48 23.51 6.96 -2.25
CA ILE A 48 22.80 7.33 -1.01
C ILE A 48 23.80 8.03 -0.09
N SER A 49 23.54 9.30 0.21
CA SER A 49 24.37 10.06 1.13
C SER A 49 24.10 9.69 2.59
N GLU A 50 25.03 10.02 3.48
CA GLU A 50 24.91 9.71 4.91
C GLU A 50 23.66 10.36 5.54
N ASP A 51 23.37 11.61 5.15
CA ASP A 51 22.18 12.33 5.59
C ASP A 51 20.89 11.69 5.08
N GLN A 52 20.92 10.87 4.03
CA GLN A 52 19.77 10.12 3.53
C GLN A 52 19.62 8.77 4.22
N SER A 53 20.73 8.08 4.49
CA SER A 53 20.76 6.77 5.11
C SER A 53 20.52 6.78 6.62
N HIS A 54 20.58 7.93 7.29
CA HIS A 54 20.38 8.06 8.74
C HIS A 54 19.21 8.97 9.14
N ILE A 55 18.72 8.81 10.36
CA ILE A 55 17.75 9.69 11.01
C ILE A 55 18.28 10.18 12.35
N LEU A 56 17.83 11.34 12.79
CA LEU A 56 18.16 11.89 14.10
C LEU A 56 17.04 11.59 15.09
N ILE A 57 17.36 10.88 16.17
CA ILE A 57 16.44 10.56 17.27
C ILE A 57 17.14 10.98 18.56
N ASN A 58 16.54 11.92 19.32
CA ASN A 58 17.11 12.46 20.57
C ASN A 58 18.57 12.90 20.43
N ASN A 59 18.88 13.63 19.34
CA ASN A 59 20.23 14.08 18.97
C ASN A 59 21.26 12.95 18.70
N GLN A 60 20.81 11.71 18.60
CA GLN A 60 21.64 10.58 18.18
C GLN A 60 21.32 10.20 16.74
N GLN A 61 22.36 10.04 15.94
CA GLN A 61 22.25 9.55 14.57
C GLN A 61 22.04 8.04 14.62
N GLN A 62 20.95 7.58 14.03
CA GLN A 62 20.62 6.16 13.91
C GLN A 62 20.53 5.80 12.43
N LEU A 63 20.99 4.61 12.09
CA LEU A 63 20.81 4.09 10.73
C LEU A 63 19.31 4.09 10.42
N PHE A 64 18.94 4.35 9.17
CA PHE A 64 17.57 4.30 8.67
C PHE A 64 17.46 3.40 7.44
N LEU A 65 18.43 3.46 6.53
CA LEU A 65 18.58 2.48 5.46
C LEU A 65 19.06 1.14 6.03
N ARG A 66 18.17 0.15 6.15
CA ARG A 66 18.48 -1.19 6.68
C ARG A 66 18.98 -2.17 5.63
N PHE A 67 18.67 -1.93 4.35
CA PHE A 67 19.09 -2.80 3.27
C PHE A 67 19.26 -2.02 1.96
N ASP A 68 20.35 -2.30 1.25
CA ASP A 68 20.63 -1.88 -0.12
C ASP A 68 21.40 -3.00 -0.82
N ASN A 69 20.87 -3.53 -1.92
CA ASN A 69 21.49 -4.63 -2.67
C ASN A 69 22.42 -4.16 -3.81
N PHE A 70 22.86 -2.91 -3.80
CA PHE A 70 23.69 -2.28 -4.84
C PHE A 70 24.76 -3.19 -5.50
N TYR A 71 25.43 -4.04 -4.72
CA TYR A 71 26.51 -4.91 -5.21
C TYR A 71 26.07 -6.23 -5.87
N LYS A 72 24.77 -6.52 -5.93
CA LYS A 72 24.24 -7.77 -6.49
C LYS A 72 23.55 -7.48 -7.82
N ASN A 73 24.29 -7.58 -8.94
CA ASN A 73 23.83 -7.51 -10.34
C ASN A 73 22.33 -7.80 -10.52
N GLY A 74 21.48 -6.78 -10.37
CA GLY A 74 20.04 -6.94 -10.32
C GLY A 74 19.32 -5.65 -9.94
N ASP A 75 18.00 -5.72 -10.07
CA ASP A 75 17.08 -4.62 -9.75
C ASP A 75 17.27 -4.17 -8.29
N ARG A 76 17.48 -2.87 -8.09
CA ARG A 76 17.82 -2.29 -6.79
C ARG A 76 16.62 -2.32 -5.85
N ILE A 77 16.91 -2.69 -4.60
CA ILE A 77 15.99 -2.79 -3.48
C ILE A 77 16.57 -1.96 -2.34
N LEU A 78 15.82 -0.97 -1.88
CA LEU A 78 16.15 -0.19 -0.69
C LEU A 78 15.09 -0.41 0.37
N ILE A 79 15.49 -0.69 1.61
CA ILE A 79 14.57 -0.82 2.76
C ILE A 79 14.92 0.21 3.82
N PHE A 80 13.97 1.09 4.12
CA PHE A 80 14.10 2.12 5.15
C PHE A 80 13.20 1.83 6.34
N MET A 81 13.78 1.77 7.55
CA MET A 81 13.13 1.51 8.82
C MET A 81 13.92 2.15 9.97
N SER A 82 13.23 2.65 10.99
CA SER A 82 13.87 3.09 12.24
C SER A 82 13.88 1.94 13.26
N GLU A 83 14.73 2.04 14.28
CA GLU A 83 14.73 1.06 15.39
C GLU A 83 13.34 0.94 16.03
N THR A 84 12.66 2.07 16.26
CA THR A 84 11.31 2.05 16.81
C THR A 84 10.31 1.34 15.89
N THR A 85 10.37 1.52 14.56
CA THR A 85 9.44 0.80 13.68
C THR A 85 9.75 -0.68 13.56
N ILE A 86 11.02 -1.07 13.71
CA ILE A 86 11.42 -2.48 13.85
C ILE A 86 10.81 -3.09 15.12
N GLU A 87 10.88 -2.39 16.26
CA GLU A 87 10.24 -2.83 17.50
C GLU A 87 8.71 -2.97 17.37
N ILE A 88 8.06 -2.02 16.67
CA ILE A 88 6.62 -2.09 16.41
C ILE A 88 6.29 -3.35 15.60
N MET A 89 7.07 -3.63 14.55
CA MET A 89 6.90 -4.84 13.75
C MET A 89 7.09 -6.09 14.62
N GLN A 90 8.18 -6.18 15.40
CA GLN A 90 8.44 -7.30 16.33
C GLN A 90 7.29 -7.62 17.29
N LYS A 91 6.58 -6.60 17.79
CA LYS A 91 5.46 -6.78 18.72
C LYS A 91 4.14 -7.10 18.04
N SER A 92 3.98 -6.74 16.76
CA SER A 92 2.72 -6.91 16.06
C SER A 92 2.49 -8.35 15.61
N GLN A 93 1.23 -8.77 15.65
CA GLN A 93 0.79 -10.07 15.14
C GLN A 93 0.26 -9.99 13.70
N GLU A 94 0.15 -8.79 13.14
CA GLU A 94 -0.50 -8.56 11.85
C GLU A 94 0.23 -7.48 11.04
N TYR A 95 0.69 -7.84 9.84
CA TYR A 95 1.27 -6.89 8.89
C TYR A 95 0.38 -6.68 7.69
N HIS A 96 0.31 -5.44 7.23
CA HIS A 96 -0.37 -5.05 6.00
C HIS A 96 0.66 -4.56 4.99
N PHE A 97 0.58 -5.06 3.76
CA PHE A 97 1.42 -4.61 2.65
C PHE A 97 0.58 -3.94 1.58
N ASP A 98 1.06 -2.81 1.08
CA ASP A 98 0.43 -2.08 -0.02
C ASP A 98 1.49 -1.32 -0.85
N GLY A 99 1.31 -1.34 -2.16
CA GLY A 99 2.23 -0.75 -3.14
C GLY A 99 1.70 0.57 -3.68
N THR A 100 2.53 1.61 -3.68
CA THR A 100 2.20 2.90 -4.32
C THR A 100 3.13 3.23 -5.47
N PHE A 101 2.53 3.59 -6.60
CA PHE A 101 3.23 3.91 -7.85
C PHE A 101 3.44 5.42 -8.02
N LYS A 102 2.43 6.24 -7.69
CA LYS A 102 2.49 7.70 -7.89
C LYS A 102 3.49 8.39 -6.98
N ASN A 103 3.74 7.81 -5.81
CA ASN A 103 4.69 8.33 -4.82
C ASN A 103 6.12 7.87 -5.10
N ALA A 104 6.32 6.86 -5.96
CA ALA A 104 7.64 6.33 -6.26
C ALA A 104 8.45 7.32 -7.11
N PRO A 105 9.68 7.68 -6.70
CA PRO A 105 10.60 8.43 -7.55
C PRO A 105 10.77 7.76 -8.91
N LYS A 106 11.00 8.53 -9.98
CA LYS A 106 10.98 8.02 -11.36
C LYS A 106 11.87 6.80 -11.64
N MET A 107 12.98 6.68 -10.92
CA MET A 107 13.92 5.56 -11.06
C MET A 107 13.41 4.25 -10.43
N PHE A 108 12.35 4.30 -9.62
CA PHE A 108 11.71 3.13 -9.03
C PHE A 108 10.32 2.93 -9.64
N TYR A 109 9.95 1.67 -9.85
CA TYR A 109 8.63 1.31 -10.36
C TYR A 109 7.54 1.52 -9.31
N GLN A 110 7.85 1.21 -8.05
CA GLN A 110 6.93 1.37 -6.93
C GLN A 110 7.65 1.56 -5.59
N ILE A 111 6.89 2.00 -4.60
CA ILE A 111 7.24 1.86 -3.18
C ILE A 111 6.26 0.88 -2.55
N LEU A 112 6.76 -0.27 -2.09
CA LEU A 112 6.02 -1.16 -1.21
C LEU A 112 6.13 -0.63 0.23
N THR A 113 5.00 -0.53 0.91
CA THR A 113 4.96 -0.14 2.33
C THR A 113 4.54 -1.32 3.18
N ALA A 114 5.23 -1.52 4.31
CA ALA A 114 4.84 -2.50 5.32
C ALA A 114 4.33 -1.78 6.56
N HIS A 115 3.12 -2.11 6.98
CA HIS A 115 2.46 -1.51 8.13
C HIS A 115 2.18 -2.57 9.18
N ALA A 116 2.52 -2.29 10.44
CA ALA A 116 2.19 -3.15 11.56
C ALA A 116 0.83 -2.76 12.16
N VAL A 117 0.05 -3.75 12.59
CA VAL A 117 -1.22 -3.54 13.27
C VAL A 117 -1.11 -3.97 14.73
N ILE A 118 -1.32 -3.03 15.65
CA ILE A 118 -1.34 -3.27 17.10
C ILE A 118 -2.59 -2.60 17.66
N ASN A 119 -3.40 -3.33 18.44
CA ASN A 119 -4.66 -2.83 19.02
C ASN A 119 -5.57 -2.13 18.00
N ASN A 120 -5.69 -2.69 16.79
CA ASN A 120 -6.45 -2.12 15.67
C ASN A 120 -5.92 -0.76 15.13
N HIS A 121 -4.79 -0.26 15.65
CA HIS A 121 -4.06 0.86 15.09
C HIS A 121 -3.02 0.38 14.08
N THR A 122 -2.85 1.16 13.01
CA THR A 122 -1.95 0.82 11.89
C THR A 122 -0.77 1.78 11.88
N TYR A 123 0.45 1.24 11.93
CA TYR A 123 1.70 1.99 11.98
C TYR A 123 2.52 1.74 10.71
N PRO A 124 2.85 2.76 9.88
CA PRO A 124 3.74 2.57 8.74
C PRO A 124 5.18 2.33 9.24
N CYS A 125 5.73 1.15 8.95
CA CYS A 125 6.98 0.70 9.57
C CYS A 125 8.15 0.56 8.62
N ALA A 126 7.91 0.16 7.36
CA ALA A 126 8.94 0.03 6.35
C ALA A 126 8.54 0.68 5.03
N TYR A 127 9.52 1.32 4.39
CA TYR A 127 9.41 1.89 3.04
C TYR A 127 10.41 1.19 2.14
N ILE A 128 9.91 0.52 1.11
CA ILE A 128 10.67 -0.40 0.30
C ILE A 128 10.62 0.07 -1.16
N PHE A 129 11.74 0.56 -1.69
CA PHE A 129 11.83 1.06 -3.06
C PHE A 129 12.21 -0.07 -4.00
N LEU A 130 11.41 -0.28 -5.06
CA LEU A 130 11.53 -1.43 -5.96
C LEU A 130 11.48 -0.98 -7.43
N GLU A 131 12.35 -1.56 -8.27
CA GLU A 131 12.33 -1.34 -9.72
C GLU A 131 11.36 -2.26 -10.48
N ASN A 132 10.79 -3.26 -9.80
CA ASN A 132 9.81 -4.15 -10.38
C ASN A 132 8.82 -4.69 -9.32
N LYS A 133 7.93 -5.58 -9.75
CA LYS A 133 6.94 -6.27 -8.90
C LYS A 133 6.91 -7.78 -9.12
N ASN A 134 8.05 -8.37 -9.48
CA ASN A 134 8.14 -9.79 -9.73
C ASN A 134 8.27 -10.59 -8.41
N THR A 135 7.95 -11.89 -8.45
CA THR A 135 7.97 -12.76 -7.27
C THR A 135 9.35 -12.84 -6.63
N LYS A 136 10.43 -12.89 -7.42
CA LYS A 136 11.81 -12.99 -6.91
C LYS A 136 12.19 -11.77 -6.06
N THR A 137 11.88 -10.57 -6.53
CA THR A 137 12.09 -9.32 -5.80
C THR A 137 11.34 -9.31 -4.48
N TYR A 138 10.05 -9.69 -4.47
CA TYR A 138 9.29 -9.74 -3.23
C TYR A 138 9.79 -10.83 -2.27
N VAL A 139 10.29 -11.97 -2.74
CA VAL A 139 10.93 -12.97 -1.87
C VAL A 139 12.13 -12.34 -1.16
N ILE A 140 13.03 -11.69 -1.90
CA ILE A 140 14.20 -11.01 -1.32
C ILE A 140 13.75 -9.99 -0.27
N VAL A 141 12.77 -9.12 -0.60
CA VAL A 141 12.24 -8.11 0.32
C VAL A 141 11.71 -8.74 1.60
N LEU A 142 10.86 -9.76 1.49
CA LEU A 142 10.22 -10.40 2.64
C LEU A 142 11.24 -11.15 3.50
N GLU A 143 12.25 -11.78 2.90
CA GLU A 143 13.38 -12.39 3.61
C GLU A 143 14.19 -11.34 4.37
N GLN A 144 14.49 -10.19 3.75
CA GLN A 144 15.18 -9.11 4.44
C GLN A 144 14.35 -8.55 5.59
N LEU A 145 13.05 -8.33 5.41
CA LEU A 145 12.17 -7.91 6.51
C LEU A 145 12.14 -8.95 7.63
N ARG A 146 12.09 -10.24 7.31
CA ARG A 146 12.16 -11.33 8.30
C ARG A 146 13.47 -11.29 9.07
N ASN A 147 14.59 -11.05 8.40
CA ASN A 147 15.91 -10.98 9.02
C ASN A 147 16.14 -9.70 9.83
N ILE A 148 15.61 -8.56 9.38
CA ILE A 148 15.71 -7.28 10.10
C ILE A 148 14.81 -7.31 11.34
N CYS A 149 13.56 -7.78 11.18
CA CYS A 149 12.57 -7.70 12.24
C CYS A 149 12.58 -8.91 13.17
N PHE A 150 13.00 -10.10 12.73
CA PHE A 150 12.79 -11.35 13.48
C PHE A 150 11.35 -11.48 14.03
N PRO A 151 10.32 -11.48 13.17
CA PRO A 151 8.93 -11.25 13.57
C PRO A 151 8.26 -12.49 14.19
N LYS A 152 8.75 -12.92 15.37
CA LYS A 152 8.29 -14.14 16.06
C LYS A 152 6.79 -14.15 16.40
N ASN A 153 6.18 -12.97 16.52
CA ASN A 153 4.76 -12.82 16.86
C ASN A 153 3.83 -12.76 15.65
N LEU A 154 4.37 -12.69 14.43
CA LEU A 154 3.56 -12.51 13.22
C LEU A 154 2.67 -13.73 12.98
N LYS A 155 1.36 -13.51 12.93
CA LYS A 155 0.35 -14.55 12.71
C LYS A 155 -0.43 -14.34 11.42
N LYS A 156 -0.55 -13.09 10.97
CA LYS A 156 -1.38 -12.73 9.81
C LYS A 156 -0.70 -11.70 8.93
N ILE A 157 -0.79 -11.88 7.63
CA ILE A 157 -0.40 -10.87 6.64
C ILE A 157 -1.62 -10.54 5.78
N MET A 158 -1.92 -9.26 5.63
CA MET A 158 -2.91 -8.77 4.66
C MET A 158 -2.21 -8.06 3.51
N CYS A 159 -2.57 -8.39 2.28
CA CYS A 159 -2.10 -7.66 1.11
C CYS A 159 -3.18 -7.62 0.02
N ASP A 160 -2.85 -6.96 -1.08
CA ASP A 160 -3.69 -6.94 -2.26
C ASP A 160 -3.61 -8.27 -3.02
N PHE A 161 -4.52 -8.50 -3.97
CA PHE A 161 -4.58 -9.71 -4.79
C PHE A 161 -3.50 -9.76 -5.88
N GLU A 162 -2.31 -9.21 -5.61
CA GLU A 162 -1.17 -9.30 -6.51
C GLU A 162 -0.51 -10.66 -6.39
N SER A 163 -0.61 -11.47 -7.45
CA SER A 163 -0.14 -12.86 -7.44
C SER A 163 1.33 -13.01 -7.04
N ALA A 164 2.19 -12.09 -7.49
CA ALA A 164 3.61 -12.12 -7.16
C ALA A 164 3.83 -11.96 -5.65
N LEU A 165 3.23 -10.94 -5.03
CA LEU A 165 3.34 -10.68 -3.60
C LEU A 165 2.76 -11.82 -2.76
N MET A 166 1.57 -12.33 -3.11
CA MET A 166 0.93 -13.44 -2.40
C MET A 166 1.78 -14.71 -2.42
N LYS A 167 2.34 -15.07 -3.59
CA LYS A 167 3.24 -16.22 -3.73
C LYS A 167 4.50 -16.04 -2.88
N SER A 168 5.08 -14.84 -2.85
CA SER A 168 6.27 -14.56 -2.05
C SER A 168 5.97 -14.63 -0.54
N VAL A 169 4.80 -14.17 -0.10
CA VAL A 169 4.39 -14.31 1.31
C VAL A 169 4.30 -15.79 1.71
N ASN A 170 3.58 -16.60 0.93
CA ASN A 170 3.47 -18.04 1.23
C ASN A 170 4.83 -18.76 1.19
N SER A 171 5.76 -18.30 0.35
CA SER A 171 7.11 -18.87 0.28
C SER A 171 7.98 -18.51 1.48
N VAL A 172 7.88 -17.28 2.01
CA VAL A 172 8.77 -16.77 3.08
C VAL A 172 8.18 -16.99 4.48
N PHE A 173 6.85 -16.98 4.58
CA PHE A 173 6.08 -17.10 5.82
C PHE A 173 4.98 -18.18 5.66
N PRO A 174 5.34 -19.47 5.49
CA PRO A 174 4.37 -20.52 5.21
C PRO A 174 3.33 -20.73 6.32
N ASP A 175 3.70 -20.43 7.57
CA ASP A 175 2.83 -20.62 8.74
C ASP A 175 1.95 -19.39 9.06
N VAL A 176 2.10 -18.30 8.30
CA VAL A 176 1.34 -17.07 8.51
C VAL A 176 0.03 -17.12 7.72
N ILE A 177 -1.06 -16.71 8.37
CA ILE A 177 -2.36 -16.59 7.70
C ILE A 177 -2.30 -15.45 6.69
N LEU A 178 -2.30 -15.78 5.41
CA LEU A 178 -2.42 -14.81 4.33
C LEU A 178 -3.89 -14.43 4.11
N LYS A 179 -4.17 -13.12 4.08
CA LYS A 179 -5.48 -12.57 3.74
C LYS A 179 -5.36 -11.57 2.58
N GLY A 180 -6.31 -11.64 1.65
CA GLY A 180 -6.52 -10.57 0.67
C GLY A 180 -7.32 -9.43 1.30
N CYS A 181 -7.16 -8.20 0.82
CA CYS A 181 -7.95 -7.08 1.32
C CYS A 181 -9.41 -7.08 0.80
N TRP A 182 -10.41 -7.00 1.69
CA TRP A 182 -11.82 -6.92 1.30
C TRP A 182 -12.18 -5.68 0.47
N PHE A 183 -11.47 -4.56 0.67
CA PHE A 183 -11.66 -3.37 -0.15
C PHE A 183 -11.28 -3.64 -1.60
N HIS A 184 -10.11 -4.25 -1.83
CA HIS A 184 -9.62 -4.62 -3.15
C HIS A 184 -10.51 -5.69 -3.81
N TYR A 185 -11.02 -6.63 -3.03
CA TYR A 185 -12.05 -7.58 -3.47
C TYR A 185 -13.30 -6.85 -4.00
N SER A 186 -13.83 -5.94 -3.20
CA SER A 186 -15.01 -5.12 -3.55
C SER A 186 -14.75 -4.22 -4.76
N GLN A 187 -13.51 -3.76 -4.92
CA GLN A 187 -13.08 -2.94 -6.05
C GLN A 187 -12.98 -3.78 -7.33
N ALA A 188 -12.43 -4.99 -7.26
CA ALA A 188 -12.31 -5.91 -8.38
C ALA A 188 -13.68 -6.31 -8.95
N ILE A 189 -14.65 -6.64 -8.08
CA ILE A 189 -16.05 -6.90 -8.47
C ILE A 189 -16.63 -5.72 -9.25
N ARG A 190 -16.53 -4.51 -8.69
CA ARG A 190 -17.06 -3.30 -9.34
C ARG A 190 -16.35 -2.99 -10.66
N LYS A 191 -15.02 -3.14 -10.71
CA LYS A 191 -14.23 -2.90 -11.93
C LYS A 191 -14.67 -3.82 -13.06
N ASN A 192 -14.80 -5.12 -12.81
CA ASN A 192 -15.28 -6.06 -13.81
C ASN A 192 -16.71 -5.72 -14.26
N LEU A 193 -17.63 -5.52 -13.31
CA LEU A 193 -19.01 -5.15 -13.60
C LEU A 193 -19.11 -3.86 -14.45
N PHE A 194 -18.30 -2.85 -14.14
CA PHE A 194 -18.32 -1.58 -14.88
C PHE A 194 -17.70 -1.70 -16.27
N SER A 195 -16.70 -2.57 -16.45
CA SER A 195 -16.14 -2.85 -17.79
C SER A 195 -17.17 -3.50 -18.73
N LEU A 196 -18.19 -4.14 -18.17
CA LEU A 196 -19.32 -4.71 -18.92
C LEU A 196 -20.45 -3.69 -19.20
N GLY A 197 -20.29 -2.43 -18.78
CA GLY A 197 -21.24 -1.34 -19.05
C GLY A 197 -22.26 -1.07 -17.94
N PHE A 198 -22.27 -1.84 -16.85
CA PHE A 198 -23.29 -1.74 -15.81
C PHE A 198 -23.05 -0.65 -14.75
N LYS A 199 -22.17 0.32 -15.03
CA LYS A 199 -21.92 1.44 -14.11
C LYS A 199 -23.18 2.27 -13.89
N PHE A 200 -23.95 2.53 -14.95
CA PHE A 200 -25.19 3.30 -14.87
C PHE A 200 -26.24 2.57 -14.01
N ASN A 201 -26.49 1.29 -14.28
CA ASN A 201 -27.41 0.45 -13.51
C ASN A 201 -27.02 0.40 -12.02
N TYR A 202 -25.73 0.18 -11.73
CA TYR A 202 -25.25 0.12 -10.34
C TYR A 202 -25.45 1.44 -9.56
N LEU A 203 -25.40 2.59 -10.25
CA LEU A 203 -25.56 3.89 -9.61
C LEU A 203 -27.04 4.29 -9.46
N ASN A 204 -27.90 3.92 -10.41
CA ASN A 204 -29.26 4.45 -10.52
C ASN A 204 -30.37 3.43 -10.21
N ASP A 205 -30.10 2.13 -10.21
CA ASP A 205 -31.06 1.08 -9.83
C ASP A 205 -30.67 0.45 -8.49
N TRP A 206 -31.52 0.66 -7.48
CA TRP A 206 -31.29 0.14 -6.14
C TRP A 206 -31.39 -1.39 -6.05
N LYS A 207 -32.24 -2.04 -6.87
CA LYS A 207 -32.37 -3.51 -6.90
C LYS A 207 -31.11 -4.13 -7.49
N PHE A 208 -30.66 -3.60 -8.62
CA PHE A 208 -29.40 -4.03 -9.24
C PHE A 208 -28.20 -3.79 -8.31
N LYS A 209 -28.11 -2.61 -7.70
CA LYS A 209 -27.05 -2.30 -6.71
C LYS A 209 -27.09 -3.22 -5.50
N PHE A 210 -28.29 -3.54 -5.00
CA PHE A 210 -28.46 -4.47 -3.88
C PHE A 210 -27.99 -5.88 -4.25
N TRP A 211 -28.39 -6.38 -5.43
CA TRP A 211 -27.94 -7.66 -5.98
C TRP A 211 -26.40 -7.73 -6.08
N VAL A 212 -25.75 -6.73 -6.66
CA VAL A 212 -24.28 -6.65 -6.74
C VAL A 212 -23.63 -6.62 -5.35
N LYS A 213 -24.22 -5.90 -4.39
CA LYS A 213 -23.70 -5.83 -3.02
C LYS A 213 -23.72 -7.17 -2.30
N ARG A 214 -24.55 -8.12 -2.72
CA ARG A 214 -24.54 -9.46 -2.14
C ARG A 214 -23.26 -10.22 -2.50
N PHE A 215 -22.76 -10.10 -3.74
CA PHE A 215 -21.43 -10.62 -4.11
C PHE A 215 -20.31 -9.99 -3.26
N ILE A 216 -20.38 -8.68 -3.04
CA ILE A 216 -19.42 -7.96 -2.18
C ILE A 216 -19.47 -8.45 -0.71
N SER A 217 -20.62 -8.98 -0.28
CA SER A 217 -20.85 -9.44 1.09
C SER A 217 -20.52 -10.92 1.31
N ILE A 218 -20.30 -11.72 0.25
CA ILE A 218 -19.93 -13.14 0.35
C ILE A 218 -18.69 -13.38 1.24
N PRO A 219 -17.63 -12.55 1.24
CA PRO A 219 -16.53 -12.71 2.18
C PRO A 219 -16.90 -12.63 3.66
N LEU A 220 -18.10 -12.16 4.01
CA LEU A 220 -18.48 -11.87 5.39
C LEU A 220 -19.33 -12.98 6.02
N ILE A 221 -19.68 -14.01 5.25
CA ILE A 221 -20.40 -15.19 5.73
C ILE A 221 -19.43 -16.36 5.96
N PRO A 222 -19.83 -17.39 6.73
CA PRO A 222 -19.03 -18.59 6.91
C PRO A 222 -18.64 -19.22 5.56
N VAL A 223 -17.43 -19.79 5.48
CA VAL A 223 -16.83 -20.29 4.23
C VAL A 223 -17.69 -21.41 3.63
N GLU A 224 -18.24 -22.28 4.47
CA GLU A 224 -19.13 -23.38 4.12
C GLU A 224 -20.43 -22.93 3.43
N ASN A 225 -20.85 -21.68 3.66
CA ASN A 225 -22.09 -21.14 3.11
C ASN A 225 -21.87 -20.36 1.80
N ILE A 226 -20.63 -20.21 1.32
CA ILE A 226 -20.30 -19.40 0.14
C ILE A 226 -21.02 -19.89 -1.12
N ILE A 227 -20.97 -21.20 -1.39
CA ILE A 227 -21.59 -21.78 -2.59
C ILE A 227 -23.11 -21.63 -2.56
N GLN A 228 -23.73 -21.90 -1.41
CA GLN A 228 -25.17 -21.72 -1.24
C GLN A 228 -25.57 -20.25 -1.44
N ALA A 229 -24.85 -19.31 -0.82
CA ALA A 229 -25.14 -17.89 -0.97
C ALA A 229 -24.98 -17.42 -2.41
N PHE A 230 -23.95 -17.89 -3.12
CA PHE A 230 -23.74 -17.60 -4.53
C PHE A 230 -24.91 -18.10 -5.38
N ASN A 231 -25.38 -19.33 -5.18
CA ASN A 231 -26.52 -19.90 -5.91
C ASN A 231 -27.80 -19.06 -5.74
N ILE A 232 -28.11 -18.67 -4.49
CA ILE A 232 -29.29 -17.83 -4.23
C ILE A 232 -29.16 -16.45 -4.91
N ILE A 233 -27.95 -15.89 -4.98
CA ILE A 233 -27.75 -14.60 -5.66
C ILE A 233 -28.00 -14.74 -7.16
N ILE A 234 -27.54 -15.81 -7.82
CA ILE A 234 -27.75 -15.99 -9.26
C ILE A 234 -29.20 -16.39 -9.62
N GLU A 235 -29.96 -16.99 -8.72
CA GLU A 235 -31.40 -17.25 -8.92
C GLU A 235 -32.22 -15.95 -8.93
N GLU A 236 -31.76 -14.93 -8.20
CA GLU A 236 -32.43 -13.63 -8.06
C GLU A 236 -31.87 -12.55 -9.02
N ILE A 237 -31.40 -12.95 -10.21
CA ILE A 237 -30.87 -12.01 -11.21
C ILE A 237 -31.95 -10.97 -11.57
N PRO A 238 -31.64 -9.66 -11.47
CA PRO A 238 -32.64 -8.60 -11.68
C PRO A 238 -32.88 -8.23 -13.15
N LEU A 239 -32.03 -8.71 -14.07
CA LEU A 239 -32.04 -8.32 -15.49
C LEU A 239 -31.64 -9.51 -16.36
N ASN A 240 -32.36 -9.73 -17.46
CA ASN A 240 -32.00 -10.74 -18.46
C ASN A 240 -31.06 -10.12 -19.51
N ASP A 241 -29.75 -10.11 -19.22
CA ASP A 241 -28.70 -9.55 -20.09
C ASP A 241 -27.50 -10.52 -20.14
N GLU A 242 -27.05 -10.88 -21.34
CA GLU A 242 -25.92 -11.80 -21.56
C GLU A 242 -24.63 -11.32 -20.86
N LYS A 243 -24.41 -10.01 -20.74
CA LYS A 243 -23.24 -9.47 -20.05
C LYS A 243 -23.28 -9.74 -18.55
N ILE A 244 -24.45 -9.95 -17.94
CA ILE A 244 -24.55 -10.39 -16.54
C ILE A 244 -24.04 -11.82 -16.39
N ILE A 245 -24.33 -12.69 -17.36
CA ILE A 245 -23.79 -14.05 -17.39
C ILE A 245 -22.26 -14.01 -17.45
N ASN A 246 -21.68 -13.09 -18.23
CA ASN A 246 -20.22 -12.88 -18.26
C ASN A 246 -19.64 -12.42 -16.90
N PHE A 247 -20.35 -11.54 -16.18
CA PHE A 247 -19.97 -11.15 -14.82
C PHE A 247 -20.00 -12.35 -13.85
N ILE A 248 -21.04 -13.18 -13.91
CA ILE A 248 -21.18 -14.38 -13.07
C ILE A 248 -20.08 -15.39 -13.36
N LYS A 249 -19.81 -15.68 -14.65
CA LYS A 249 -18.71 -16.57 -15.08
C LYS A 249 -17.35 -16.05 -14.60
N TYR A 250 -17.12 -14.74 -14.70
CA TYR A 250 -15.93 -14.11 -14.12
C TYR A 250 -15.85 -14.36 -12.61
N TYR A 251 -16.94 -14.12 -11.88
CA TYR A 251 -16.94 -14.28 -10.42
C TYR A 251 -16.64 -15.72 -10.01
N GLN A 252 -17.29 -16.70 -10.63
CA GLN A 252 -17.03 -18.13 -10.39
C GLN A 252 -15.57 -18.48 -10.68
N LYS A 253 -15.07 -18.11 -11.85
CA LYS A 253 -13.69 -18.42 -12.27
C LYS A 253 -12.64 -17.77 -11.36
N GLN A 254 -12.87 -16.53 -10.94
CA GLN A 254 -11.87 -15.77 -10.19
C GLN A 254 -11.90 -16.06 -8.69
N TRP A 255 -13.10 -16.15 -8.10
CA TRP A 255 -13.26 -16.15 -6.65
C TRP A 255 -13.64 -17.51 -6.08
N LEU A 256 -14.40 -18.35 -6.82
CA LEU A 256 -14.83 -19.66 -6.34
C LEU A 256 -13.91 -20.79 -6.79
N ASN A 257 -13.54 -20.78 -8.08
CA ASN A 257 -12.76 -21.83 -8.75
C ASN A 257 -11.35 -21.36 -9.14
N GLY A 258 -10.94 -20.19 -8.65
CA GLY A 258 -9.68 -19.55 -8.99
C GLY A 258 -8.49 -20.10 -8.21
N SER A 259 -7.31 -19.57 -8.50
CA SER A 259 -6.08 -19.91 -7.78
C SER A 259 -6.00 -19.29 -6.38
N ILE A 260 -6.90 -18.37 -6.04
CA ILE A 260 -6.95 -17.72 -4.73
C ILE A 260 -8.09 -18.37 -3.95
N SER A 261 -7.75 -19.17 -2.95
CA SER A 261 -8.76 -19.92 -2.22
C SER A 261 -9.70 -19.00 -1.42
N PRO A 262 -10.96 -19.42 -1.20
CA PRO A 262 -11.93 -18.66 -0.41
C PRO A 262 -11.45 -18.24 0.97
N GLU A 263 -10.64 -19.06 1.62
CA GLU A 263 -10.05 -18.80 2.92
C GLU A 263 -9.19 -17.53 2.93
N ILE A 264 -8.57 -17.17 1.80
CA ILE A 264 -7.71 -15.98 1.72
C ILE A 264 -8.55 -14.69 1.64
N TRP A 265 -9.63 -14.68 0.86
CA TRP A 265 -10.45 -13.47 0.70
C TRP A 265 -11.64 -13.41 1.67
N ASN A 266 -11.94 -14.49 2.40
CA ASN A 266 -12.98 -14.51 3.42
C ASN A 266 -12.53 -13.80 4.72
N HIS A 267 -13.47 -13.09 5.33
CA HIS A 267 -13.31 -12.22 6.48
C HIS A 267 -14.45 -12.37 7.51
N HIS A 268 -15.16 -13.50 7.53
CA HIS A 268 -16.22 -13.76 8.51
C HIS A 268 -15.71 -13.52 9.94
N ASP A 269 -14.57 -14.14 10.27
CA ASP A 269 -13.94 -14.07 11.60
C ASP A 269 -12.85 -13.00 11.72
N SER A 270 -12.69 -12.15 10.70
CA SER A 270 -11.64 -11.12 10.71
C SER A 270 -12.08 -9.89 11.49
N GLN A 271 -11.28 -9.49 12.49
CA GLN A 271 -11.45 -8.22 13.20
C GLN A 271 -11.20 -7.00 12.29
N LYS A 272 -10.08 -7.02 11.56
CA LYS A 272 -9.72 -6.03 10.53
C LYS A 272 -9.81 -6.69 9.16
N ARG A 273 -10.58 -6.08 8.26
CA ARG A 273 -10.98 -6.66 6.96
C ARG A 273 -10.43 -5.88 5.76
N THR A 274 -10.00 -4.64 5.99
CA THR A 274 -9.48 -3.76 4.94
C THR A 274 -8.13 -3.18 5.36
N ASN A 275 -7.32 -2.87 4.36
CA ASN A 275 -6.10 -2.06 4.47
C ASN A 275 -6.39 -0.58 4.12
N ASN A 276 -7.63 -0.08 4.26
CA ASN A 276 -7.99 1.32 3.93
C ASN A 276 -7.10 2.37 4.62
N ASP A 277 -6.52 2.02 5.77
CA ASP A 277 -5.56 2.88 6.45
C ASP A 277 -4.30 3.12 5.59
N LEU A 278 -3.88 2.13 4.80
CA LEU A 278 -2.74 2.21 3.88
C LEU A 278 -3.08 3.06 2.66
N GLU A 279 -4.23 2.85 2.02
CA GLU A 279 -4.68 3.70 0.91
C GLU A 279 -4.85 5.17 1.34
N GLY A 280 -5.46 5.38 2.51
CA GLY A 280 -5.63 6.70 3.13
C GLY A 280 -4.28 7.31 3.52
N TYR A 281 -3.31 6.48 3.88
CA TYR A 281 -1.93 6.89 4.16
C TYR A 281 -1.20 7.31 2.88
N HIS A 282 -1.22 6.51 1.80
CA HIS A 282 -0.61 6.87 0.51
C HIS A 282 -1.26 8.13 -0.10
N SER A 283 -2.57 8.27 0.04
CA SER A 283 -3.28 9.48 -0.37
C SER A 283 -2.81 10.73 0.39
N LYS A 284 -2.47 10.61 1.68
CA LYS A 284 -1.90 11.70 2.47
C LYS A 284 -0.44 11.97 2.08
N LEU A 285 0.38 10.92 1.94
CA LEU A 285 1.75 11.02 1.44
C LEU A 285 1.81 11.80 0.13
N THR A 286 0.89 11.49 -0.78
CA THR A 286 0.80 12.15 -2.10
C THR A 286 0.58 13.66 -1.98
N LYS A 287 -0.18 14.12 -0.98
CA LYS A 287 -0.42 15.55 -0.73
C LYS A 287 0.78 16.27 -0.11
N PHE A 288 1.67 15.55 0.57
CA PHE A 288 2.90 16.11 1.13
C PHE A 288 4.04 16.19 0.12
N LEU A 289 3.95 15.45 -0.97
CA LEU A 289 4.94 15.46 -2.04
C LEU A 289 4.64 16.61 -3.02
N PRO A 290 5.69 17.25 -3.58
CA PRO A 290 5.52 18.38 -4.49
C PRO A 290 4.82 18.00 -5.79
N LYS A 291 4.94 16.74 -6.21
CA LYS A 291 4.34 16.18 -7.43
C LYS A 291 4.32 14.65 -7.39
N TYR A 292 3.63 14.05 -8.37
CA TYR A 292 3.82 12.64 -8.68
C TYR A 292 5.22 12.37 -9.20
N HIS A 293 5.74 11.19 -8.87
CA HIS A 293 7.11 10.79 -9.14
C HIS A 293 8.10 11.86 -8.63
N PRO A 294 8.14 12.07 -7.30
CA PRO A 294 8.97 13.10 -6.69
C PRO A 294 10.45 12.79 -6.87
N LYS A 295 11.28 13.75 -6.48
CA LYS A 295 12.72 13.49 -6.34
C LYS A 295 12.97 12.42 -5.28
N PHE A 296 14.05 11.65 -5.42
CA PHE A 296 14.42 10.67 -4.38
C PHE A 296 14.63 11.37 -3.03
N SER A 297 15.34 12.51 -3.02
CA SER A 297 15.56 13.33 -1.82
C SER A 297 14.28 13.84 -1.17
N ASP A 298 13.29 14.23 -1.98
CA ASP A 298 12.00 14.72 -1.48
C ASP A 298 11.22 13.57 -0.82
N MET A 299 11.27 12.38 -1.42
CA MET A 299 10.63 11.19 -0.85
C MET A 299 11.32 10.75 0.44
N ILE A 300 12.66 10.74 0.50
CA ILE A 300 13.41 10.45 1.73
C ILE A 300 13.04 11.44 2.84
N THR A 301 12.98 12.74 2.53
CA THR A 301 12.55 13.75 3.49
C THR A 301 11.13 13.49 3.99
N CYS A 302 10.23 13.07 3.09
CA CYS A 302 8.85 12.75 3.42
C CYS A 302 8.75 11.54 4.37
N ILE A 303 9.39 10.40 4.05
CA ILE A 303 9.30 9.20 4.89
C ILE A 303 9.95 9.40 6.26
N LYS A 304 10.98 10.24 6.38
CA LYS A 304 11.55 10.60 7.68
C LYS A 304 10.57 11.39 8.55
N LYS A 305 9.81 12.31 7.94
CA LYS A 305 8.75 13.04 8.65
C LYS A 305 7.62 12.11 9.10
N GLU A 306 7.26 11.12 8.29
CA GLU A 306 6.25 10.12 8.67
C GLU A 306 6.75 9.14 9.72
N ASP A 307 8.02 8.76 9.69
CA ASP A 307 8.66 7.98 10.75
C ASP A 307 8.58 8.71 12.10
N VAL A 308 8.94 10.01 12.15
CA VAL A 308 8.79 10.85 13.36
C VAL A 308 7.35 10.81 13.90
N LYS A 309 6.35 10.98 13.02
CA LYS A 309 4.93 10.91 13.42
C LYS A 309 4.57 9.54 13.99
N THR A 310 5.01 8.47 13.35
CA THR A 310 4.73 7.09 13.75
C THR A 310 5.30 6.79 15.12
N ARG A 311 6.58 7.14 15.34
CA ARG A 311 7.25 6.99 16.63
C ARG A 311 6.55 7.76 17.73
N ASN A 312 6.20 9.02 17.48
CA ASN A 312 5.50 9.85 18.47
C ASN A 312 4.12 9.26 18.84
N VAL A 313 3.37 8.74 17.86
CA VAL A 313 2.07 8.09 18.13
C VAL A 313 2.26 6.81 18.95
N TYR A 314 3.24 5.99 18.61
CA TYR A 314 3.53 4.74 19.31
C TYR A 314 4.01 4.98 20.75
N LEU A 315 5.00 5.86 20.95
CA LEU A 315 5.60 6.14 22.26
C LEU A 315 4.66 6.91 23.20
N SER A 316 3.78 7.76 22.66
CA SER A 316 2.83 8.51 23.49
C SER A 316 1.66 7.67 24.03
N GLY A 317 1.50 6.43 23.54
CA GLY A 317 0.36 5.58 23.88
C GLY A 317 -1.00 6.17 23.48
N LYS A 318 -1.03 7.26 22.69
CA LYS A 318 -2.28 7.91 22.26
C LYS A 318 -2.93 7.10 21.14
N GLU A 319 -3.68 6.08 21.54
CA GLU A 319 -4.58 5.38 20.63
C GLU A 319 -5.63 6.36 20.08
N LYS A 320 -5.68 6.55 18.76
CA LYS A 320 -6.80 7.26 18.12
C LYS A 320 -8.08 6.45 18.37
N LYS A 321 -8.95 6.93 19.26
CA LYS A 321 -10.33 6.44 19.40
C LYS A 321 -11.04 6.55 18.05
N GLN A 322 -11.17 5.46 17.31
CA GLN A 322 -12.08 5.40 16.17
C GLN A 322 -13.52 5.33 16.70
N SER A 323 -14.35 6.26 16.26
CA SER A 323 -15.79 6.28 16.56
C SER A 323 -16.45 5.05 15.94
N LYS A 324 -16.95 4.14 16.78
CA LYS A 324 -17.78 3.00 16.35
C LYS A 324 -19.11 3.52 15.80
N LYS A 325 -19.19 3.82 14.51
CA LYS A 325 -20.47 3.76 13.78
C LYS A 325 -20.64 2.33 13.25
N ILE A 326 -20.96 1.41 14.14
CA ILE A 326 -21.44 0.07 13.76
C ILE A 326 -22.95 0.20 13.58
N SER A 327 -23.42 0.35 12.34
CA SER A 327 -24.83 0.08 12.03
C SER A 327 -25.01 -1.44 12.01
N LYS A 328 -25.46 -2.02 13.13
CA LYS A 328 -25.96 -3.41 13.16
C LYS A 328 -27.26 -3.48 12.34
N LYS A 329 -27.16 -3.65 11.02
CA LYS A 329 -28.25 -4.27 10.25
C LYS A 329 -27.96 -5.77 10.17
N ILE A 330 -28.48 -6.51 11.14
CA ILE A 330 -28.53 -7.96 11.10
C ILE A 330 -29.54 -8.31 9.99
N PHE A 331 -29.05 -8.81 8.86
CA PHE A 331 -29.90 -9.41 7.84
C PHE A 331 -30.22 -10.84 8.32
N LYS A 332 -31.41 -11.06 8.87
CA LYS A 332 -31.92 -12.41 9.12
C LYS A 332 -32.34 -13.00 7.77
N PHE A 333 -31.60 -13.99 7.30
CA PHE A 333 -31.94 -14.75 6.10
C PHE A 333 -32.87 -15.90 6.51
N ASN A 334 -34.16 -15.81 6.15
CA ASN A 334 -35.08 -16.94 6.30
C ASN A 334 -34.96 -17.82 5.06
N LEU A 335 -34.27 -18.95 5.20
CA LEU A 335 -34.24 -20.01 4.20
C LEU A 335 -35.58 -20.76 4.24
N SER A 336 -36.50 -20.45 3.33
CA SER A 336 -37.62 -21.34 3.03
C SER A 336 -37.22 -22.28 1.90
N LYS A 337 -37.19 -23.59 2.20
CA LYS A 337 -36.91 -24.66 1.23
C LYS A 337 -37.94 -24.60 0.09
N LYS A 338 -37.48 -24.45 -1.15
CA LYS A 338 -38.16 -25.03 -2.31
C LYS A 338 -37.16 -25.86 -3.10
N THR A 339 -37.67 -27.02 -3.49
CA THR A 339 -36.97 -28.20 -3.96
C THR A 339 -36.39 -28.04 -5.35
N SER A 340 -35.30 -28.78 -5.53
CA SER A 340 -34.59 -29.09 -6.75
C SER A 340 -35.48 -29.60 -7.88
N GLU A 341 -35.31 -29.04 -9.07
CA GLU A 341 -35.15 -29.72 -10.37
C GLU A 341 -35.00 -28.64 -11.45
N GLU A 342 -34.17 -28.92 -12.48
CA GLU A 342 -33.89 -28.08 -13.67
C GLU A 342 -32.71 -27.08 -13.61
N ILE A 343 -31.51 -27.52 -13.23
CA ILE A 343 -30.27 -26.93 -13.77
C ILE A 343 -29.38 -28.04 -14.30
N THR A 344 -29.72 -28.55 -15.48
CA THR A 344 -28.79 -29.24 -16.37
C THR A 344 -29.08 -28.81 -17.80
N ARG A 345 -28.69 -27.57 -18.12
CA ARG A 345 -28.36 -27.04 -19.45
C ARG A 345 -28.50 -25.52 -19.41
N ILE A 346 -27.36 -24.84 -19.30
CA ILE A 346 -26.91 -23.53 -19.79
C ILE A 346 -25.64 -23.20 -19.00
#